data_AF-A0A662RPH2-F1
#
_entry.id   AF-A0A662RPH2-F1
#
_cell.length_a   1.000
_cell.length_b   1.000
_cell.length_c   1.000
_cell.angle_alpha   90.00
_cell.angle_beta   90.00
_cell.angle_gamma   90.00
#
_symmetry.space_group_name_H-M   'P 1'
#
loop_
_entity.id
_entity.type
_entity.pdbx_description
1 polymer ?
#
loop_
_entity_poly.entity_id
_entity_poly.type
_entity_poly.pdbx_seq_one_letter_code
_entity_poly.pdbx_strand_id
1 'polypeptide(L)'
;MAGATKIINAAVCPFCACLCDDIVISLKNNEIEEIRNACRFGVEKFYSYRRPRLKYPRVEGRGGGYKEAISKAAEILNGANKPLIYGLSNSSYEAQRVALEIAKRRRGVLDISESICHNLLYARLKKYPFYYALLDEIREKANVIVYWGSNPFISHPRHLSRYSVYPTGRYAMKGVTDRDIIVIDVVESEVKKRWLLQVKPGDDVRIADIITRLISGERVERWEEDIDVEIGIDTLKEIEDKLKRALYGVIFVGLGVLASENAGYTLEAILALVDALNKEGAKYVLFPMKGHYNVMGAVQLLMRETGYPFGLDFSRENIFEPGKTTVMDVIEDVDAALIV
;
A
#
# COMPACT_ATOMS: atom_id res chain seq x y z
N MET A 1 -39.42 -5.52 24.63
CA MET A 1 -38.51 -6.69 24.63
C MET A 1 -37.16 -6.21 24.13
N ALA A 2 -36.08 -6.37 24.90
CA ALA A 2 -34.74 -6.03 24.42
C ALA A 2 -34.39 -6.99 23.27
N GLY A 3 -34.08 -6.46 22.08
CA GLY A 3 -33.72 -7.28 20.93
C GLY A 3 -32.48 -8.13 21.23
N ALA A 4 -32.46 -9.37 20.72
CA ALA A 4 -31.34 -10.28 20.89
C ALA A 4 -30.05 -9.68 20.31
N THR A 5 -28.97 -9.72 21.08
CA THR A 5 -27.65 -9.31 20.60
C THR A 5 -27.11 -10.33 19.61
N LYS A 6 -26.76 -9.88 18.40
CA LYS A 6 -26.09 -10.69 17.38
C LYS A 6 -24.60 -10.36 17.39
N ILE A 7 -23.75 -11.38 17.45
CA ILE A 7 -22.29 -11.20 17.37
C ILE A 7 -21.82 -11.65 15.98
N ILE A 8 -21.09 -10.77 15.29
CA ILE A 8 -20.34 -11.10 14.08
C ILE A 8 -18.88 -11.29 14.49
N ASN A 9 -18.39 -12.51 14.36
CA ASN A 9 -16.99 -12.84 14.55
C ASN A 9 -16.25 -12.72 13.21
N ALA A 10 -14.96 -12.39 13.27
CA ALA A 10 -14.06 -12.33 12.11
C ALA A 10 -14.55 -11.42 10.97
N ALA A 11 -15.11 -10.25 11.31
CA ALA A 11 -15.40 -9.23 10.32
C ALA A 11 -14.08 -8.65 9.76
N VAL A 12 -14.03 -8.41 8.45
CA VAL A 12 -12.88 -7.79 7.79
C VAL A 12 -13.00 -6.27 7.85
N CYS A 13 -11.95 -5.60 8.31
CA CYS A 13 -11.90 -4.14 8.40
C CYS A 13 -11.75 -3.49 7.00
N PRO A 14 -12.69 -2.61 6.57
CA PRO A 14 -12.66 -2.00 5.24
C PRO A 14 -11.97 -0.64 5.23
N PHE A 15 -10.80 -0.52 5.87
CA PHE A 15 -10.04 0.74 5.96
C PHE A 15 -8.72 0.70 5.18
N CYS A 16 -7.65 0.14 5.76
CA CYS A 16 -6.35 0.02 5.12
C CYS A 16 -6.07 -1.42 4.64
N ALA A 17 -4.99 -1.60 3.86
CA ALA A 17 -4.63 -2.90 3.27
C ALA A 17 -4.15 -3.95 4.29
N CYS A 18 -4.09 -3.63 5.59
CA CYS A 18 -3.90 -4.65 6.63
C CYS A 18 -5.04 -5.67 6.70
N LEU A 19 -6.23 -5.32 6.17
CA LEU A 19 -7.39 -6.21 6.03
C LEU A 19 -7.64 -7.03 7.30
N CYS A 20 -7.67 -6.35 8.46
CA CYS A 20 -7.82 -7.05 9.72
C CYS A 20 -9.13 -7.85 9.75
N ASP A 21 -9.06 -9.17 9.79
CA ASP A 21 -10.19 -10.12 9.70
C ASP A 21 -10.54 -10.79 11.03
N ASP A 22 -10.13 -10.19 12.15
CA ASP A 22 -10.41 -10.63 13.53
C ASP A 22 -11.32 -9.65 14.27
N ILE A 23 -12.00 -8.75 13.55
CA ILE A 23 -12.86 -7.74 14.17
C ILE A 23 -14.13 -8.44 14.68
N VAL A 24 -14.50 -8.14 15.92
CA VAL A 24 -15.74 -8.64 16.52
C VAL A 24 -16.72 -7.48 16.65
N ILE A 25 -17.92 -7.65 16.09
CA ILE A 25 -18.96 -6.62 16.08
C ILE A 25 -20.19 -7.16 16.80
N SER A 26 -20.60 -6.48 17.86
CA SER A 26 -21.86 -6.75 18.58
C SER A 26 -22.95 -5.86 18.00
N LEU A 27 -24.06 -6.45 17.58
CA LEU A 27 -25.22 -5.78 17.01
C LEU A 27 -26.43 -5.93 17.92
N LYS A 28 -27.20 -4.85 18.10
CA LYS A 28 -28.47 -4.86 18.80
C LYS A 28 -29.45 -3.98 18.04
N ASN A 29 -30.64 -4.50 17.75
CA ASN A 29 -31.65 -3.80 16.93
C ASN A 29 -31.10 -3.27 15.59
N ASN A 30 -30.25 -4.05 14.91
CA ASN A 30 -29.53 -3.66 13.68
C ASN A 30 -28.58 -2.46 13.80
N GLU A 31 -28.19 -2.08 15.02
CA GLU A 31 -27.16 -1.08 15.26
C GLU A 31 -25.92 -1.71 15.88
N ILE A 32 -24.75 -1.18 15.52
CA ILE A 32 -23.49 -1.58 16.15
C ILE A 32 -23.49 -1.04 17.59
N GLU A 33 -23.40 -1.94 18.56
CA GLU A 33 -23.29 -1.61 20.00
C GLU A 33 -21.83 -1.54 20.44
N GLU A 34 -21.01 -2.48 19.95
CA GLU A 34 -19.60 -2.60 20.31
C GLU A 34 -18.77 -3.11 19.13
N ILE A 35 -17.53 -2.63 19.05
CA ILE A 35 -16.50 -3.12 18.12
C ILE A 35 -15.26 -3.45 18.94
N ARG A 36 -14.77 -4.69 18.82
CA ARG A 36 -13.53 -5.15 19.45
C ARG A 36 -12.46 -5.42 18.39
N ASN A 37 -11.19 -5.33 18.78
CA ASN A 37 -9.99 -5.55 17.97
C ASN A 37 -9.72 -4.52 16.85
N ALA A 38 -10.64 -3.61 16.51
CA ALA A 38 -10.37 -2.57 15.52
C ALA A 38 -9.47 -1.45 16.09
N CYS A 39 -8.56 -0.89 15.28
CA CYS A 39 -7.90 0.38 15.63
C CYS A 39 -8.85 1.56 15.48
N ARG A 40 -8.40 2.77 15.87
CA ARG A 40 -9.21 4.00 15.78
C ARG A 40 -9.88 4.20 14.41
N PHE A 41 -9.15 3.98 13.32
CA PHE A 41 -9.70 4.15 11.97
C PHE A 41 -10.73 3.09 11.59
N GLY A 42 -10.51 1.85 12.02
CA GLY A 42 -11.47 0.77 11.82
C GLY A 42 -12.77 1.06 12.58
N VAL A 43 -12.67 1.46 13.85
CA VAL A 43 -13.82 1.87 14.68
C VAL A 43 -14.57 3.03 14.03
N GLU A 44 -13.86 4.09 13.61
CA GLU A 44 -14.47 5.22 12.91
C GLU A 44 -15.16 4.82 11.61
N LYS A 45 -14.53 3.94 10.83
CA LYS A 45 -15.10 3.45 9.57
C LYS A 45 -16.39 2.66 9.81
N PHE A 46 -16.40 1.75 10.77
CA PHE A 46 -17.60 0.99 11.12
C PHE A 46 -18.71 1.89 11.69
N TYR A 47 -18.40 2.88 12.53
CA TYR A 47 -19.39 3.82 13.04
C TYR A 47 -19.78 4.93 12.06
N SER A 48 -19.17 5.01 10.88
CA SER A 48 -19.44 6.07 9.91
C SER A 48 -20.90 6.12 9.44
N TYR A 49 -21.66 5.02 9.54
CA TYR A 49 -23.10 4.99 9.20
C TYR A 49 -23.95 5.88 10.12
N ARG A 50 -23.45 6.24 11.31
CA ARG A 50 -24.12 7.14 12.26
C ARG A 50 -23.98 8.62 11.90
N ARG A 51 -23.00 8.97 11.04
CA ARG A 51 -22.83 10.34 10.53
C ARG A 51 -23.86 10.62 9.45
N PRO A 52 -24.17 11.90 9.14
CA PRO A 52 -25.04 12.24 8.01
C PRO A 52 -24.58 11.54 6.74
N ARG A 53 -25.47 10.71 6.17
CA ARG A 53 -25.20 9.90 4.98
C ARG A 53 -26.23 10.19 3.90
N LEU A 54 -25.81 10.15 2.64
CA LEU A 54 -26.73 10.16 1.51
C LEU A 54 -27.61 8.90 1.58
N LYS A 55 -28.90 9.10 1.87
CA LYS A 55 -29.91 8.03 1.94
C LYS A 55 -30.54 7.71 0.59
N TYR A 56 -30.56 8.71 -0.29
CA TYR A 56 -31.15 8.64 -1.63
C TYR A 56 -30.16 9.23 -2.64
N PRO A 57 -30.17 8.74 -3.88
CA PRO A 57 -29.34 9.30 -4.93
C PRO A 57 -29.77 10.73 -5.26
N ARG A 58 -28.86 11.46 -5.90
CA ARG A 58 -29.11 12.82 -6.37
C ARG A 58 -28.76 12.95 -7.84
N VAL A 59 -29.58 13.66 -8.58
CA VAL A 59 -29.35 14.03 -9.99
C VAL A 59 -29.27 15.55 -10.02
N GLU A 60 -28.16 16.10 -10.53
CA GLU A 60 -27.94 17.56 -10.58
C GLU A 60 -28.14 18.25 -9.22
N GLY A 61 -27.68 17.59 -8.15
CA GLY A 61 -27.80 18.06 -6.77
C GLY A 61 -29.19 17.90 -6.15
N ARG A 62 -30.21 17.53 -6.93
CA ARG A 62 -31.60 17.33 -6.48
C ARG A 62 -31.85 15.88 -6.09
N GLY A 63 -32.73 15.64 -5.11
CA GLY A 63 -33.09 14.27 -4.71
C GLY A 63 -33.82 13.53 -5.83
N GLY A 64 -33.57 12.22 -5.97
CA GLY A 64 -34.20 11.39 -6.99
C GLY A 64 -34.27 9.91 -6.59
N GLY A 65 -34.89 9.10 -7.46
CA GLY A 65 -34.98 7.65 -7.28
C GLY A 65 -33.77 6.90 -7.87
N TYR A 66 -33.51 5.67 -7.39
CA TYR A 66 -32.42 4.84 -7.95
C TYR A 66 -32.56 4.58 -9.45
N LYS A 67 -33.78 4.28 -9.93
CA LYS A 67 -34.03 4.02 -11.36
C LYS A 67 -33.68 5.22 -12.23
N GLU A 68 -34.08 6.42 -11.80
CA GLU A 68 -33.79 7.68 -12.49
C GLU A 68 -32.29 7.97 -12.47
N ALA A 69 -31.65 7.90 -11.30
CA ALA A 69 -30.22 8.17 -11.16
C ALA A 69 -29.36 7.20 -11.98
N ILE A 70 -29.67 5.90 -11.98
CA ILE A 70 -28.99 4.91 -12.81
C ILE A 70 -29.23 5.18 -14.29
N SER A 71 -30.46 5.51 -14.69
CA SER A 71 -30.77 5.83 -16.09
C SER A 71 -30.00 7.06 -16.56
N LYS A 72 -29.92 8.12 -15.73
CA LYS A 72 -29.18 9.33 -16.07
C LYS A 72 -27.67 9.08 -16.11
N ALA A 73 -27.12 8.31 -15.18
CA ALA A 73 -25.70 7.91 -15.22
C ALA A 73 -25.38 7.10 -16.48
N ALA A 74 -26.27 6.17 -16.87
CA ALA A 74 -26.13 5.40 -18.09
C ALA A 74 -26.24 6.29 -19.34
N GLU A 75 -27.16 7.26 -19.37
CA GLU A 75 -27.27 8.26 -20.44
C GLU A 75 -25.98 9.07 -20.60
N ILE A 76 -25.42 9.60 -19.51
CA ILE A 76 -24.16 10.35 -19.50
C ILE A 76 -23.02 9.50 -20.05
N LEU A 77 -22.83 8.29 -19.49
CA LEU A 77 -21.76 7.40 -19.95
C LEU A 77 -21.98 6.95 -21.41
N ASN A 78 -23.24 6.84 -21.85
CA ASN A 78 -23.59 6.49 -23.22
C ASN A 78 -23.35 7.60 -24.25
N GLY A 79 -23.49 8.85 -23.83
CA GLY A 79 -23.19 10.03 -24.65
C GLY A 79 -21.71 10.44 -24.65
N ALA A 80 -20.92 9.95 -23.69
CA ALA A 80 -19.51 10.24 -23.57
C ALA A 80 -18.68 9.53 -24.66
N ASN A 81 -17.74 10.26 -25.26
CA ASN A 81 -16.76 9.79 -26.23
C ASN A 81 -15.57 9.11 -25.54
N LYS A 82 -15.13 9.62 -24.39
CA LYS A 82 -14.00 9.09 -23.62
C LYS A 82 -14.30 9.14 -22.11
N PRO A 83 -15.21 8.29 -21.60
CA PRO A 83 -15.55 8.29 -20.19
C PRO A 83 -14.41 7.75 -19.32
N LEU A 84 -14.16 8.39 -18.18
CA LEU A 84 -13.26 7.92 -17.13
C LEU A 84 -14.03 7.12 -16.06
N ILE A 85 -13.45 6.02 -15.59
CA ILE A 85 -13.89 5.30 -14.40
C ILE A 85 -12.72 5.28 -13.43
N TYR A 86 -12.88 5.90 -12.26
CA TYR A 86 -11.77 6.12 -11.32
C TYR A 86 -12.12 5.75 -9.88
N GLY A 87 -11.10 5.34 -9.12
CA GLY A 87 -11.18 5.10 -7.67
C GLY A 87 -11.07 3.62 -7.33
N LEU A 88 -12.20 2.97 -7.08
CA LEU A 88 -12.43 1.52 -6.96
C LEU A 88 -11.69 0.78 -5.82
N SER A 89 -10.65 1.38 -5.25
CA SER A 89 -9.75 0.77 -4.28
C SER A 89 -10.39 0.58 -2.91
N ASN A 90 -11.55 1.20 -2.71
CA ASN A 90 -12.41 1.03 -1.55
C ASN A 90 -13.76 0.34 -1.87
N SER A 91 -13.84 -0.36 -3.00
CA SER A 91 -15.03 -1.13 -3.42
C SER A 91 -14.78 -2.64 -3.39
N SER A 92 -15.84 -3.44 -3.51
CA SER A 92 -15.70 -4.91 -3.57
C SER A 92 -15.13 -5.37 -4.91
N TYR A 93 -14.62 -6.60 -4.93
CA TYR A 93 -14.11 -7.22 -6.14
C TYR A 93 -15.15 -7.30 -7.27
N GLU A 94 -16.41 -7.55 -6.94
CA GLU A 94 -17.52 -7.62 -7.90
C GLU A 94 -17.79 -6.24 -8.53
N ALA A 95 -17.75 -5.17 -7.72
CA ALA A 95 -17.89 -3.81 -8.23
C ALA A 95 -16.74 -3.43 -9.17
N GLN A 96 -15.50 -3.81 -8.82
CA GLN A 96 -14.32 -3.62 -9.66
C GLN A 96 -14.46 -4.35 -11.01
N ARG A 97 -15.01 -5.57 -11.02
CA ARG A 97 -15.29 -6.33 -12.26
C ARG A 97 -16.30 -5.63 -13.16
N VAL A 98 -17.40 -5.14 -12.58
CA VAL A 98 -18.41 -4.39 -13.33
C VAL A 98 -17.83 -3.10 -13.89
N ALA A 99 -17.02 -2.37 -13.11
CA ALA A 99 -16.34 -1.17 -13.57
C ALA A 99 -15.42 -1.43 -14.78
N LEU A 100 -14.64 -2.52 -14.75
CA LEU A 100 -13.82 -2.95 -15.88
C LEU A 100 -14.66 -3.26 -17.13
N GLU A 101 -15.79 -3.92 -16.95
CA GLU A 101 -16.69 -4.21 -18.06
C GLU A 101 -17.31 -2.95 -18.67
N ILE A 102 -17.71 -1.98 -17.84
CA ILE A 102 -18.19 -0.68 -18.32
C ILE A 102 -17.09 0.02 -19.12
N ALA A 103 -15.85 0.07 -18.61
CA ALA A 103 -14.73 0.70 -19.29
C ALA A 103 -14.48 0.08 -20.68
N LYS A 104 -14.43 -1.25 -20.76
CA LYS A 104 -14.26 -2.00 -22.02
C LYS A 104 -15.38 -1.70 -23.01
N ARG A 105 -16.65 -1.79 -22.57
CA ARG A 105 -17.83 -1.57 -23.43
C ARG A 105 -17.91 -0.14 -23.94
N ARG A 106 -17.53 0.83 -23.13
CA ARG A 106 -17.56 2.25 -23.47
C ARG A 106 -16.30 2.74 -24.17
N ARG A 107 -15.31 1.85 -24.39
CA ARG A 107 -13.97 2.22 -24.87
C ARG A 107 -13.38 3.40 -24.08
N GLY A 108 -13.65 3.41 -22.77
CA GLY A 108 -13.25 4.48 -21.87
C GLY A 108 -11.93 4.18 -21.14
N VAL A 109 -11.59 5.06 -20.20
CA VAL A 109 -10.43 4.89 -19.31
C VAL A 109 -10.88 4.27 -18.00
N LEU A 110 -10.16 3.26 -17.52
CA LEU A 110 -10.27 2.78 -16.15
C LEU A 110 -8.95 2.99 -15.42
N ASP A 111 -9.00 3.75 -14.33
CA ASP A 111 -7.85 3.91 -13.46
C ASP A 111 -8.23 3.72 -11.99
N ILE A 112 -7.26 3.35 -11.18
CA ILE A 112 -7.42 3.09 -9.75
C ILE A 112 -6.38 3.90 -8.98
N SER A 113 -6.55 4.07 -7.67
CA SER A 113 -5.62 4.87 -6.86
C SER A 113 -4.17 4.33 -6.86
N GLU A 114 -3.94 3.13 -7.39
CA GLU A 114 -2.59 2.58 -7.58
C GLU A 114 -1.73 3.49 -8.47
N SER A 115 -2.31 4.13 -9.48
CA SER A 115 -1.60 5.00 -10.45
C SER A 115 -0.95 6.23 -9.82
N ILE A 116 -1.40 6.64 -8.64
CA ILE A 116 -0.88 7.78 -7.88
C ILE A 116 -0.17 7.35 -6.58
N CYS A 117 -0.07 6.05 -6.31
CA CYS A 117 0.37 5.52 -5.02
C CYS A 117 1.62 4.66 -5.13
N HIS A 118 1.51 3.40 -5.60
CA HIS A 118 2.63 2.45 -5.65
C HIS A 118 2.93 2.01 -7.11
N ASN A 119 2.53 2.82 -8.10
CA ASN A 119 2.65 2.57 -9.54
C ASN A 119 4.08 2.22 -10.00
N LEU A 120 5.10 2.85 -9.42
CA LEU A 120 6.50 2.70 -9.81
C LEU A 120 7.00 1.27 -9.63
N LEU A 121 6.42 0.52 -8.68
CA LEU A 121 6.79 -0.88 -8.43
C LEU A 121 6.72 -1.70 -9.72
N TYR A 122 5.60 -1.64 -10.43
CA TYR A 122 5.37 -2.46 -11.63
C TYR A 122 6.31 -2.12 -12.79
N ALA A 123 6.76 -0.86 -12.89
CA ALA A 123 7.74 -0.47 -13.89
C ALA A 123 9.12 -1.07 -13.61
N ARG A 124 9.49 -1.19 -12.32
CA ARG A 124 10.81 -1.70 -11.90
C ARG A 124 10.89 -3.22 -11.81
N LEU A 125 9.78 -3.91 -11.56
CA LEU A 125 9.75 -5.39 -11.52
C LEU A 125 10.16 -6.06 -12.85
N LYS A 126 10.19 -5.33 -13.97
CA LYS A 126 10.71 -5.83 -15.25
C LYS A 126 12.23 -5.97 -15.29
N LYS A 127 12.96 -5.23 -14.43
CA LYS A 127 14.42 -5.15 -14.44
C LYS A 127 15.08 -5.82 -13.24
N TYR A 128 14.37 -5.92 -12.12
CA TYR A 128 14.90 -6.43 -10.86
C TYR A 128 14.06 -7.59 -10.33
N PRO A 129 14.69 -8.60 -9.70
CA PRO A 129 13.96 -9.66 -9.02
C PRO A 129 13.10 -9.09 -7.88
N PHE A 130 11.88 -9.62 -7.74
CA PHE A 130 10.96 -9.23 -6.68
C PHE A 130 10.78 -10.37 -5.68
N TYR A 131 11.51 -10.30 -4.57
CA TYR A 131 11.37 -11.22 -3.46
C TYR A 131 10.22 -10.73 -2.56
N TYR A 132 9.10 -11.45 -2.54
CA TYR A 132 7.92 -11.08 -1.76
C TYR A 132 7.52 -12.20 -0.80
N ALA A 133 6.72 -11.86 0.22
CA ALA A 133 6.12 -12.83 1.13
C ALA A 133 4.74 -12.37 1.61
N LEU A 134 3.99 -13.31 2.17
CA LEU A 134 2.75 -13.01 2.88
C LEU A 134 3.07 -12.39 4.25
N LEU A 135 2.15 -11.56 4.76
CA LEU A 135 2.29 -10.96 6.09
C LEU A 135 2.39 -12.00 7.21
N ASP A 136 1.74 -13.17 7.06
CA ASP A 136 1.88 -14.28 8.02
C ASP A 136 3.28 -14.88 8.00
N GLU A 137 3.93 -14.98 6.84
CA GLU A 137 5.31 -15.44 6.77
C GLU A 137 6.27 -14.44 7.44
N ILE A 138 6.06 -13.15 7.22
CA ILE A 138 6.81 -12.08 7.88
C ILE A 138 6.60 -12.15 9.39
N ARG A 139 5.35 -12.33 9.86
CA ARG A 139 5.02 -12.51 11.28
C ARG A 139 5.82 -13.67 11.86
N GLU A 140 5.83 -14.82 11.21
CA GLU A 140 6.49 -16.02 11.75
C GLU A 140 8.02 -15.94 11.69
N LYS A 141 8.60 -15.31 10.65
CA LYS A 141 10.04 -15.44 10.38
C LYS A 141 10.86 -14.17 10.59
N ALA A 142 10.32 -12.98 10.37
CA ALA A 142 11.17 -11.79 10.25
C ALA A 142 11.83 -11.38 11.57
N ASN A 143 13.14 -11.54 11.69
CA ASN A 143 13.91 -11.08 12.86
C ASN A 143 14.65 -9.75 12.59
N VAL A 144 14.71 -9.30 11.34
CA VAL A 144 15.14 -7.94 10.98
C VAL A 144 14.04 -7.27 10.16
N ILE A 145 13.60 -6.09 10.62
CA ILE A 145 12.49 -5.34 10.03
C ILE A 145 12.98 -3.93 9.71
N VAL A 146 12.93 -3.56 8.44
CA VAL A 146 13.22 -2.21 7.96
C VAL A 146 11.91 -1.54 7.56
N TYR A 147 11.62 -0.37 8.12
CA TYR A 147 10.60 0.54 7.62
C TYR A 147 11.28 1.66 6.87
N TRP A 148 11.05 1.76 5.56
CA TRP A 148 11.66 2.77 4.70
C TRP A 148 10.59 3.69 4.10
N GLY A 149 10.63 4.97 4.49
CA GLY A 149 9.64 5.97 4.09
C GLY A 149 8.21 5.54 4.43
N SER A 150 8.04 4.90 5.58
CA SER A 150 6.82 4.22 5.99
C SER A 150 6.60 4.33 7.49
N ASN A 151 5.53 5.01 7.89
CA ASN A 151 5.09 5.06 9.27
C ASN A 151 3.81 4.20 9.46
N PRO A 152 3.94 2.90 9.79
CA PRO A 152 2.78 2.04 10.04
C PRO A 152 2.00 2.43 11.29
N PHE A 153 2.60 3.14 12.27
CA PHE A 153 1.91 3.52 13.50
C PHE A 153 0.69 4.40 13.20
N ILE A 154 0.84 5.36 12.29
CA ILE A 154 -0.23 6.29 11.90
C ILE A 154 -1.00 5.85 10.66
N SER A 155 -0.41 5.07 9.75
CA SER A 155 -1.06 4.68 8.47
C SER A 155 -1.73 3.30 8.53
N HIS A 156 -1.14 2.37 9.28
CA HIS A 156 -1.54 0.97 9.37
C HIS A 156 -1.49 0.48 10.83
N PRO A 157 -2.30 1.05 11.75
CA PRO A 157 -1.98 0.99 13.19
C PRO A 157 -1.86 -0.42 13.80
N ARG A 158 -2.52 -1.42 13.20
CA ARG A 158 -2.43 -2.82 13.65
C ARG A 158 -1.34 -3.62 12.97
N HIS A 159 -0.63 -3.07 11.97
CA HIS A 159 0.46 -3.75 11.29
C HIS A 159 1.54 -4.22 12.27
N LEU A 160 1.96 -3.31 13.17
CA LEU A 160 2.97 -3.58 14.19
C LEU A 160 2.56 -4.72 15.13
N SER A 161 1.31 -4.71 15.59
CA SER A 161 0.80 -5.68 16.58
C SER A 161 0.37 -7.01 15.99
N ARG A 162 0.07 -7.04 14.70
CA ARG A 162 -0.50 -8.21 14.05
C ARG A 162 0.47 -8.96 13.16
N TYR A 163 1.32 -8.25 12.43
CA TYR A 163 2.06 -8.84 11.32
C TYR A 163 3.58 -8.70 11.42
N SER A 164 4.10 -7.74 12.19
CA SER A 164 5.54 -7.43 12.10
C SER A 164 6.27 -7.39 13.43
N VAL A 165 5.97 -6.46 14.34
CA VAL A 165 6.90 -6.05 15.41
C VAL A 165 6.61 -6.75 16.74
N TYR A 166 5.39 -6.66 17.24
CA TYR A 166 5.03 -7.20 18.55
C TYR A 166 4.73 -8.71 18.59
N PRO A 167 4.16 -9.37 17.54
CA PRO A 167 3.80 -10.78 17.66
C PRO A 167 5.05 -11.65 17.81
N THR A 168 4.90 -12.79 18.49
CA THR A 168 5.91 -13.84 18.49
C THR A 168 5.94 -14.54 17.13
N GLY A 169 7.06 -15.20 16.84
CA GLY A 169 7.24 -16.01 15.64
C GLY A 169 8.33 -17.06 15.83
N ARG A 170 8.46 -17.97 14.87
CA ARG A 170 9.49 -19.03 14.85
C ARG A 170 10.91 -18.51 15.08
N TYR A 171 11.30 -17.38 14.50
CA TYR A 171 12.63 -16.77 14.70
C TYR A 171 12.62 -15.56 15.63
N ALA A 172 11.48 -15.28 16.27
CA ALA A 172 11.29 -14.18 17.21
C ALA A 172 10.38 -14.64 18.37
N MET A 173 10.86 -15.61 19.15
CA MET A 173 10.07 -16.26 20.20
C MET A 173 9.72 -15.31 21.34
N LYS A 174 10.54 -14.29 21.59
CA LYS A 174 10.31 -13.20 22.55
C LYS A 174 9.64 -11.97 21.91
N GLY A 175 9.06 -12.13 20.72
CA GLY A 175 8.39 -11.04 19.99
C GLY A 175 9.36 -9.90 19.70
N VAL A 176 8.97 -8.67 20.05
CA VAL A 176 9.74 -7.45 19.76
C VAL A 176 11.20 -7.49 20.23
N THR A 177 11.53 -8.20 21.32
CA THR A 177 12.90 -8.28 21.84
C THR A 177 13.85 -9.05 20.92
N ASP A 178 13.32 -9.99 20.13
CA ASP A 178 14.10 -10.76 19.15
C ASP A 178 14.06 -10.14 17.74
N ARG A 179 13.41 -8.97 17.59
CA ARG A 179 13.27 -8.28 16.31
C ARG A 179 14.06 -6.99 16.31
N ASP A 180 15.02 -6.90 15.41
CA ASP A 180 15.78 -5.69 15.18
C ASP A 180 15.05 -4.80 14.19
N ILE A 181 14.67 -3.61 14.66
CA ILE A 181 13.85 -2.67 13.91
C ILE A 181 14.71 -1.49 13.49
N ILE A 182 14.77 -1.27 12.18
CA ILE A 182 15.45 -0.15 11.55
C ILE A 182 14.38 0.72 10.90
N VAL A 183 14.44 2.03 11.14
CA VAL A 183 13.58 3.01 10.47
C VAL A 183 14.46 3.91 9.63
N ILE A 184 14.12 4.07 8.35
CA ILE A 184 14.79 4.99 7.42
C ILE A 184 13.71 5.95 6.92
N ASP A 185 13.76 7.19 7.37
CA ASP A 185 12.71 8.17 7.10
C ASP A 185 13.27 9.59 7.28
N VAL A 186 12.59 10.59 6.74
CA VAL A 186 12.98 12.00 6.89
C VAL A 186 12.60 12.58 8.25
N VAL A 187 11.65 11.92 8.94
CA VAL A 187 11.18 12.27 10.27
C VAL A 187 11.25 11.08 11.21
N GLU A 188 11.51 11.33 12.49
CA GLU A 188 11.38 10.29 13.51
C GLU A 188 9.91 9.89 13.69
N SER A 189 9.59 8.63 13.39
CA SER A 189 8.27 8.05 13.64
C SER A 189 8.14 7.49 15.06
N GLU A 190 6.90 7.26 15.50
CA GLU A 190 6.56 6.68 16.81
C GLU A 190 6.89 5.18 16.91
N VAL A 191 7.32 4.56 15.81
CA VAL A 191 7.74 3.16 15.78
C VAL A 191 8.96 3.02 16.70
N LYS A 192 8.87 2.21 17.75
CA LYS A 192 10.05 1.89 18.57
C LYS A 192 11.07 1.15 17.72
N LYS A 193 12.26 1.72 17.59
CA LYS A 193 13.35 1.25 16.71
C LYS A 193 14.66 1.13 17.47
N ARG A 194 15.54 0.25 17.00
CA ARG A 194 16.92 0.15 17.47
C ARG A 194 17.79 1.19 16.77
N TRP A 195 17.61 1.33 15.45
CA TRP A 195 18.29 2.34 14.65
C TRP A 195 17.27 3.20 13.91
N LEU A 196 17.52 4.51 13.92
CA LEU A 196 16.86 5.48 13.05
C LEU A 196 17.92 6.02 12.10
N LEU A 197 17.66 5.90 10.80
CA LEU A 197 18.40 6.62 9.80
C LEU A 197 17.55 7.79 9.32
N GLN A 198 17.81 8.97 9.89
CA GLN A 198 17.10 10.17 9.51
C GLN A 198 17.74 10.79 8.26
N VAL A 199 17.17 10.50 7.10
CA VAL A 199 17.71 10.91 5.79
C VAL A 199 17.15 12.27 5.36
N LYS A 200 17.85 12.98 4.48
CA LYS A 200 17.24 14.15 3.83
C LYS A 200 16.36 13.70 2.66
N PRO A 201 15.32 14.48 2.31
CA PRO A 201 14.54 14.22 1.10
C PRO A 201 15.47 14.06 -0.13
N GLY A 202 15.39 12.91 -0.80
CA GLY A 202 16.18 12.60 -2.00
C GLY A 202 17.45 11.76 -1.76
N ASP A 203 17.91 11.61 -0.51
CA ASP A 203 19.14 10.87 -0.18
C ASP A 203 18.94 9.34 -0.12
N ASP A 204 17.71 8.85 -0.23
CA ASP A 204 17.40 7.42 -0.12
C ASP A 204 18.18 6.54 -1.10
N VAL A 205 18.38 7.01 -2.35
CA VAL A 205 19.20 6.33 -3.37
C VAL A 205 20.61 6.10 -2.85
N ARG A 206 21.21 7.16 -2.30
CA ARG A 206 22.58 7.14 -1.80
C ARG A 206 22.70 6.18 -0.63
N ILE A 207 21.77 6.23 0.33
CA ILE A 207 21.76 5.32 1.47
C ILE A 207 21.61 3.86 1.05
N ALA A 208 20.73 3.55 0.09
CA ALA A 208 20.58 2.20 -0.42
C ALA A 208 21.86 1.69 -1.14
N ASP A 209 22.49 2.52 -1.98
CA ASP A 209 23.74 2.18 -2.67
C ASP A 209 24.88 1.90 -1.68
N ILE A 210 25.04 2.79 -0.70
CA ILE A 210 26.01 2.68 0.38
C ILE A 210 25.89 1.36 1.13
N ILE A 211 24.68 1.04 1.60
CA ILE A 211 24.45 -0.21 2.33
C ILE A 211 24.74 -1.39 1.38
N THR A 212 24.34 -1.32 0.11
CA THR A 212 24.59 -2.39 -0.87
C THR A 212 26.08 -2.67 -1.07
N ARG A 213 26.90 -1.62 -1.17
CA ARG A 213 28.36 -1.72 -1.32
C ARG A 213 29.01 -2.35 -0.09
N LEU A 214 28.59 -1.95 1.11
CA LEU A 214 29.03 -2.56 2.37
C LEU A 214 28.66 -4.05 2.43
N ILE A 215 27.41 -4.40 2.09
CA ILE A 215 26.95 -5.80 2.03
C ILE A 215 27.83 -6.63 1.10
N SER A 216 28.21 -6.06 -0.06
CA SER A 216 29.06 -6.67 -1.08
C SER A 216 30.56 -6.72 -0.71
N GLY A 217 30.94 -6.26 0.49
CA GLY A 217 32.30 -6.34 1.01
C GLY A 217 33.24 -5.23 0.52
N GLU A 218 32.71 -4.17 -0.11
CA GLU A 218 33.52 -3.00 -0.46
C GLU A 218 33.98 -2.26 0.79
N ARG A 219 35.27 -1.90 0.84
CA ARG A 219 35.78 -1.01 1.87
C ARG A 219 35.37 0.42 1.56
N VAL A 220 34.45 0.96 2.35
CA VAL A 220 34.13 2.38 2.33
C VAL A 220 34.93 3.09 3.44
N GLU A 221 36.08 3.64 3.06
CA GLU A 221 37.02 4.29 4.00
C GLU A 221 36.65 5.74 4.33
N ARG A 222 35.91 6.41 3.43
CA ARG A 222 35.42 7.78 3.61
C ARG A 222 34.10 7.91 2.85
N TRP A 223 33.03 8.28 3.56
CA TRP A 223 31.86 8.87 2.91
C TRP A 223 32.28 10.27 2.50
N GLU A 224 32.05 10.68 1.26
CA GLU A 224 32.32 12.07 0.87
C GLU A 224 31.65 13.03 1.86
N GLU A 225 32.18 14.25 1.93
CA GLU A 225 31.83 15.36 2.83
C GLU A 225 30.34 15.81 2.77
N ASP A 226 29.47 15.04 2.11
CA ASP A 226 28.12 15.40 1.65
C ASP A 226 27.01 14.40 2.03
N ILE A 227 27.25 13.47 2.95
CA ILE A 227 26.14 12.73 3.57
C ILE A 227 25.70 13.51 4.78
N ASP A 228 24.71 14.34 4.55
CA ASP A 228 24.11 15.24 5.52
C ASP A 228 23.07 14.46 6.37
N VAL A 229 23.46 13.26 6.76
CA VAL A 229 22.73 12.32 7.60
C VAL A 229 23.54 12.25 8.88
N GLU A 230 22.93 12.55 10.03
CA GLU A 230 23.60 12.56 11.36
C GLU A 230 23.98 11.15 11.84
N ILE A 231 24.48 10.29 10.96
CA ILE A 231 24.73 8.88 11.23
C ILE A 231 26.20 8.59 10.98
N GLY A 232 26.90 8.29 12.07
CA GLY A 232 28.27 7.84 12.01
C GLY A 232 28.41 6.54 11.21
N ILE A 233 29.56 6.41 10.54
CA ILE A 233 29.97 5.20 9.81
C ILE A 233 29.83 3.91 10.64
N ASP A 234 30.05 4.00 11.95
CA ASP A 234 29.97 2.84 12.84
C ASP A 234 28.55 2.32 12.96
N THR A 235 27.55 3.21 12.99
CA THR A 235 26.12 2.83 12.97
C THR A 235 25.77 2.10 11.68
N LEU A 236 26.28 2.56 10.52
CA LEU A 236 26.06 1.87 9.25
C LEU A 236 26.69 0.48 9.21
N LYS A 237 27.89 0.32 9.79
CA LYS A 237 28.54 -1.00 9.94
C LYS A 237 27.77 -1.93 10.87
N GLU A 238 27.21 -1.41 11.97
CA GLU A 238 26.34 -2.20 12.84
C GLU A 238 25.07 -2.66 12.10
N ILE A 239 24.46 -1.78 11.32
CA ILE A 239 23.30 -2.09 10.50
C ILE A 239 23.68 -3.14 9.43
N GLU A 240 24.78 -2.95 8.72
CA GLU A 240 25.30 -3.90 7.73
C GLU A 240 25.48 -5.30 8.34
N ASP A 241 26.23 -5.43 9.43
CA ASP A 241 26.43 -6.70 10.13
C ASP A 241 25.09 -7.35 10.49
N LYS A 242 24.14 -6.52 10.94
CA LYS A 242 22.83 -7.00 11.32
C LYS A 242 21.99 -7.48 10.14
N LEU A 243 22.04 -6.77 9.03
CA LEU A 243 21.36 -7.15 7.79
C LEU A 243 21.93 -8.48 7.25
N LYS A 244 23.25 -8.66 7.25
CA LYS A 244 23.90 -9.91 6.78
C LYS A 244 23.57 -11.11 7.66
N ARG A 245 23.38 -10.90 8.96
CA ARG A 245 23.07 -11.98 9.94
C ARG A 245 21.58 -12.26 10.11
N ALA A 246 20.70 -11.64 9.32
CA ALA A 246 19.27 -11.90 9.42
C ALA A 246 18.94 -13.36 9.07
N LEU A 247 18.13 -14.01 9.91
CA LEU A 247 17.54 -15.32 9.57
C LEU A 247 16.44 -15.13 8.52
N TYR A 248 15.70 -14.04 8.65
CA TYR A 248 14.72 -13.56 7.69
C TYR A 248 14.51 -12.05 7.89
N GLY A 249 14.67 -11.30 6.81
CA GLY A 249 14.52 -9.86 6.78
C GLY A 249 13.36 -9.40 5.92
N VAL A 250 12.75 -8.29 6.30
CA VAL A 250 11.74 -7.60 5.48
C VAL A 250 12.07 -6.11 5.38
N ILE A 251 11.94 -5.56 4.17
CA ILE A 251 11.94 -4.12 3.94
C ILE A 251 10.52 -3.71 3.56
N PHE A 252 9.84 -3.00 4.47
CA PHE A 252 8.55 -2.37 4.23
C PHE A 252 8.76 -0.99 3.60
N VAL A 253 8.32 -0.81 2.36
CA VAL A 253 8.45 0.47 1.64
C VAL A 253 7.10 1.19 1.58
N GLY A 254 7.11 2.48 1.90
CA GLY A 254 5.92 3.34 1.87
C GLY A 254 6.01 4.48 0.86
N LEU A 255 5.10 5.44 0.98
CA LEU A 255 5.05 6.61 0.09
C LEU A 255 6.21 7.58 0.28
N GLY A 256 6.91 7.56 1.42
CA GLY A 256 8.14 8.35 1.58
C GLY A 256 9.23 7.94 0.60
N VAL A 257 9.18 6.72 0.07
CA VAL A 257 10.03 6.22 -1.01
C VAL A 257 9.34 6.36 -2.37
N LEU A 258 8.06 6.01 -2.44
CA LEU A 258 7.37 5.79 -3.73
C LEU A 258 6.75 7.06 -4.32
N ALA A 259 6.65 8.13 -3.54
CA ALA A 259 6.13 9.43 -3.96
C ALA A 259 7.13 10.58 -3.72
N SER A 260 8.41 10.26 -3.51
CA SER A 260 9.48 11.26 -3.36
C SER A 260 10.10 11.67 -4.70
N GLU A 261 10.90 12.75 -4.66
CA GLU A 261 11.83 13.05 -5.74
C GLU A 261 12.78 11.86 -5.93
N ASN A 262 13.07 11.49 -7.18
CA ASN A 262 13.86 10.30 -7.52
C ASN A 262 13.25 8.95 -7.10
N ALA A 263 11.97 8.87 -6.72
CA ALA A 263 11.32 7.62 -6.28
C ALA A 263 11.58 6.40 -7.19
N GLY A 264 11.69 6.64 -8.51
CA GLY A 264 12.05 5.61 -9.48
C GLY A 264 13.44 5.01 -9.25
N TYR A 265 14.46 5.86 -9.04
CA TYR A 265 15.83 5.45 -8.75
C TYR A 265 15.96 4.91 -7.33
N THR A 266 15.24 5.48 -6.36
CA THR A 266 15.23 4.99 -4.98
C THR A 266 14.73 3.56 -4.91
N LEU A 267 13.64 3.27 -5.60
CA LEU A 267 13.10 1.91 -5.63
C LEU A 267 14.06 0.92 -6.32
N GLU A 268 14.74 1.34 -7.39
CA GLU A 268 15.78 0.51 -8.04
C GLU A 268 16.94 0.20 -7.08
N ALA A 269 17.41 1.19 -6.33
CA ALA A 269 18.48 1.01 -5.35
C ALA A 269 18.05 0.09 -4.19
N ILE A 270 16.82 0.21 -3.69
CA ILE A 270 16.28 -0.68 -2.66
C ILE A 270 16.11 -2.12 -3.19
N LEU A 271 15.64 -2.29 -4.42
CA LEU A 271 15.54 -3.62 -5.06
C LEU A 271 16.92 -4.25 -5.24
N ALA A 272 17.93 -3.47 -5.65
CA ALA A 272 19.32 -3.92 -5.74
C ALA A 272 19.88 -4.32 -4.36
N LEU A 273 19.58 -3.56 -3.31
CA LEU A 273 19.96 -3.91 -1.94
C LEU A 273 19.36 -5.26 -1.51
N VAL A 274 18.06 -5.47 -1.75
CA VAL A 274 17.39 -6.74 -1.42
C VAL A 274 18.03 -7.89 -2.20
N ASP A 275 18.35 -7.70 -3.47
CA ASP A 275 19.01 -8.73 -4.29
C ASP A 275 20.43 -9.04 -3.79
N ALA A 276 21.22 -8.02 -3.44
CA ALA A 276 22.55 -8.19 -2.87
C ALA A 276 22.52 -8.97 -1.55
N LEU A 277 21.59 -8.63 -0.65
CA LEU A 277 21.40 -9.36 0.61
C LEU A 277 21.09 -10.85 0.37
N ASN A 278 20.25 -11.16 -0.62
CA ASN A 278 19.92 -12.54 -0.96
C ASN A 278 21.11 -13.29 -1.62
N LYS A 279 21.92 -12.61 -2.43
CA LYS A 279 23.14 -13.18 -3.02
C LYS A 279 24.21 -13.50 -1.99
N GLU A 280 24.33 -12.67 -0.94
CA GLU A 280 25.23 -12.90 0.20
C GLU A 280 24.69 -13.95 1.21
N GLY A 281 23.55 -14.58 0.91
CA GLY A 281 23.01 -15.72 1.67
C GLY A 281 22.03 -15.37 2.79
N ALA A 282 21.74 -14.08 3.02
CA ALA A 282 20.62 -13.68 3.87
C ALA A 282 19.28 -13.93 3.13
N LYS A 283 18.16 -13.90 3.85
CA LYS A 283 16.82 -14.06 3.24
C LYS A 283 16.03 -12.78 3.41
N TYR A 284 15.87 -12.01 2.34
CA TYR A 284 15.15 -10.74 2.39
C TYR A 284 14.00 -10.68 1.41
N VAL A 285 12.91 -10.07 1.86
CA VAL A 285 11.76 -9.72 1.02
C VAL A 285 11.47 -8.23 1.08
N LEU A 286 10.92 -7.69 -0.01
CA LEU A 286 10.39 -6.34 -0.10
C LEU A 286 8.87 -6.40 0.00
N PHE A 287 8.28 -5.57 0.85
CA PHE A 287 6.83 -5.51 1.04
C PHE A 287 6.31 -4.06 0.85
N PRO A 288 5.55 -3.77 -0.22
CA PRO A 288 4.95 -2.45 -0.41
C PRO A 288 3.77 -2.23 0.55
N MET A 289 3.78 -1.12 1.28
CA MET A 289 2.76 -0.75 2.27
C MET A 289 1.54 -0.09 1.61
N LYS A 290 0.78 -0.92 0.88
CA LYS A 290 -0.42 -0.52 0.12
C LYS A 290 -1.44 0.18 1.02
N GLY A 291 -2.04 1.27 0.53
CA GLY A 291 -2.92 2.11 1.34
C GLY A 291 -4.32 1.52 1.58
N HIS A 292 -5.19 1.56 0.58
CA HIS A 292 -6.61 1.21 0.71
C HIS A 292 -6.87 -0.30 0.82
N TYR A 293 -7.94 -0.67 1.53
CA TYR A 293 -8.22 -2.07 1.88
C TYR A 293 -8.30 -3.01 0.67
N ASN A 294 -8.77 -2.54 -0.50
CA ASN A 294 -8.94 -3.39 -1.68
C ASN A 294 -8.24 -2.86 -2.94
N VAL A 295 -7.19 -2.04 -2.79
CA VAL A 295 -6.36 -1.62 -3.94
C VAL A 295 -5.69 -2.82 -4.61
N MET A 296 -5.20 -3.78 -3.81
CA MET A 296 -4.60 -5.00 -4.34
C MET A 296 -5.59 -5.91 -5.05
N GLY A 297 -6.86 -5.96 -4.60
CA GLY A 297 -7.90 -6.68 -5.32
C GLY A 297 -8.16 -6.08 -6.71
N ALA A 298 -8.14 -4.74 -6.82
CA ALA A 298 -8.24 -4.07 -8.11
C ALA A 298 -7.03 -4.35 -9.00
N VAL A 299 -5.80 -4.21 -8.48
CA VAL A 299 -4.57 -4.54 -9.23
C VAL A 299 -4.61 -5.98 -9.73
N GLN A 300 -4.96 -6.95 -8.87
CA GLN A 300 -5.00 -8.36 -9.25
C GLN A 300 -6.04 -8.62 -10.33
N LEU A 301 -7.22 -7.98 -10.24
CA LEU A 301 -8.23 -8.04 -11.29
C LEU A 301 -7.66 -7.53 -12.61
N LEU A 302 -7.12 -6.31 -12.64
CA LEU A 302 -6.66 -5.68 -13.87
C LEU A 302 -5.50 -6.47 -14.50
N MET A 303 -4.54 -6.90 -13.68
CA MET A 303 -3.42 -7.74 -14.13
C MET A 303 -3.92 -9.05 -14.74
N ARG A 304 -4.91 -9.72 -14.11
CA ARG A 304 -5.45 -10.98 -14.63
C ARG A 304 -6.22 -10.78 -15.95
N GLU A 305 -7.02 -9.73 -16.04
CA GLU A 305 -7.95 -9.52 -17.16
C GLU A 305 -7.34 -8.78 -18.35
N THR A 306 -6.21 -8.10 -18.14
CA THR A 306 -5.60 -7.21 -19.15
C THR A 306 -4.08 -7.30 -19.23
N GLY A 307 -3.41 -7.92 -18.25
CA GLY A 307 -1.95 -7.94 -18.15
C GLY A 307 -1.34 -6.70 -17.51
N TYR A 308 -2.15 -5.72 -17.09
CA TYR A 308 -1.69 -4.41 -16.63
C TYR A 308 -2.34 -3.99 -15.29
N PRO A 309 -1.63 -3.23 -14.43
CA PRO A 309 -2.03 -3.03 -13.03
C PRO A 309 -2.98 -1.85 -12.76
N PHE A 310 -3.03 -0.84 -13.63
CA PHE A 310 -3.81 0.40 -13.48
C PHE A 310 -3.86 1.15 -14.83
N GLY A 311 -4.50 2.33 -14.88
CA GLY A 311 -4.38 3.30 -15.98
C GLY A 311 -4.61 2.73 -17.37
N LEU A 312 -5.78 2.13 -17.61
CA LEU A 312 -6.12 1.44 -18.86
C LEU A 312 -7.00 2.31 -19.73
N ASP A 313 -6.57 2.60 -20.96
CA ASP A 313 -7.36 3.36 -21.93
C ASP A 313 -7.82 2.46 -23.09
N PHE A 314 -9.08 2.02 -23.03
CA PHE A 314 -9.68 1.15 -24.05
C PHE A 314 -10.10 1.88 -25.34
N SER A 315 -9.90 3.21 -25.41
CA SER A 315 -10.06 3.94 -26.68
C SER A 315 -8.89 3.69 -27.62
N ARG A 316 -7.72 3.34 -27.07
CA ARG A 316 -6.42 3.18 -27.77
C ARG A 316 -6.13 1.72 -28.11
N GLU A 317 -5.23 1.51 -29.08
CA GLU A 317 -4.70 0.17 -29.38
C GLU A 317 -3.75 -0.32 -28.28
N ASN A 318 -2.77 0.51 -27.90
CA ASN A 318 -1.98 0.27 -26.69
C ASN A 318 -2.74 0.81 -25.48
N ILE A 319 -3.42 -0.10 -24.79
CA ILE A 319 -4.30 0.26 -23.67
C ILE A 319 -3.55 0.68 -22.41
N PHE A 320 -2.24 0.44 -22.31
CA PHE A 320 -1.47 0.76 -21.12
C PHE A 320 -0.15 1.45 -21.45
N GLU A 321 -0.06 2.73 -21.08
CA GLU A 321 1.14 3.53 -21.24
C GLU A 321 1.16 4.60 -20.13
N PRO A 322 1.72 4.30 -18.94
CA PRO A 322 1.88 5.28 -17.87
C PRO A 322 2.54 6.57 -18.38
N GLY A 323 1.97 7.73 -18.06
CA GLY A 323 2.32 9.02 -18.65
C GLY A 323 1.44 9.42 -19.85
N LYS A 324 0.52 8.54 -20.27
CA LYS A 324 -0.52 8.83 -21.28
C LYS A 324 -1.89 8.22 -20.99
N THR A 325 -2.00 7.25 -20.07
CA THR A 325 -3.26 6.50 -19.82
C THR A 325 -3.73 6.53 -18.37
N THR A 326 -3.00 7.19 -17.47
CA THR A 326 -3.45 7.34 -16.07
C THR A 326 -4.44 8.50 -15.95
N VAL A 327 -5.19 8.54 -14.84
CA VAL A 327 -6.15 9.61 -14.56
C VAL A 327 -5.51 10.99 -14.68
N MET A 328 -4.27 11.16 -14.21
CA MET A 328 -3.56 12.44 -14.26
C MET A 328 -3.20 12.84 -15.70
N ASP A 329 -3.01 11.86 -16.58
CA ASP A 329 -2.64 12.10 -17.97
C ASP A 329 -3.87 12.43 -18.85
N VAL A 330 -5.05 11.91 -18.50
CA VAL A 330 -6.25 11.99 -19.37
C VAL A 330 -7.35 12.90 -18.83
N ILE A 331 -7.19 13.49 -17.65
CA ILE A 331 -8.29 14.22 -16.98
C ILE A 331 -8.83 15.40 -17.80
N GLU A 332 -7.98 16.01 -18.62
CA GLU A 332 -8.38 17.11 -19.52
C GLU A 332 -9.04 16.61 -20.82
N ASP A 333 -8.85 15.34 -21.18
CA ASP A 333 -9.37 14.73 -22.41
C ASP A 333 -10.71 13.99 -22.22
N VAL A 334 -11.12 13.74 -20.97
CA VAL A 334 -12.34 12.97 -20.67
C VAL A 334 -13.58 13.88 -20.60
N ASP A 335 -14.69 13.40 -21.17
CA ASP A 335 -15.95 14.16 -21.25
C ASP A 335 -17.03 13.69 -20.27
N ALA A 336 -16.78 12.62 -19.54
CA ALA A 336 -17.58 12.17 -18.39
C ALA A 336 -16.74 11.34 -17.42
N ALA A 337 -17.16 11.25 -16.15
CA ALA A 337 -16.50 10.41 -15.17
C ALA A 337 -17.48 9.65 -14.24
N LEU A 338 -17.19 8.37 -13.99
CA LEU A 338 -17.76 7.57 -12.93
C LEU A 338 -16.72 7.42 -11.81
N ILE A 339 -16.96 8.06 -10.67
CA ILE A 339 -16.06 8.03 -9.51
C ILE A 339 -16.63 7.08 -8.45
N VAL A 340 -15.81 6.13 -8.00
CA VAL A 340 -16.22 5.03 -7.09
C VAL A 340 -15.41 4.99 -5.80
#